data_AF-A0A7S0S529-F1
#
_entry.id   AF-A0A7S0S529-F1
#
_cell.length_a   1.000
_cell.length_b   1.000
_cell.length_c   1.000
_cell.angle_alpha   90.00
_cell.angle_beta   90.00
_cell.angle_gamma   90.00
#
_symmetry.space_group_name_H-M   'P 1'
#
loop_
_entity.id
_entity.type
_entity.pdbx_description
1 polymer ?
#
loop_
_entity_poly.entity_id
_entity_poly.type
_entity_poly.pdbx_seq_one_letter_code
_entity_poly.pdbx_strand_id
1 'polypeptide(L)'
;TPPDVPGTLLSSFRGGADIYVIGTQESCLQAEWEALLARHLSGAYVKVAQESLMSICLLVYAHKQVAPHLRDVRASAVACGVGNVIGNKGGVAVSLLIAGMRLLLVTSHLAAHDEFVERRNADYARIVA
;
A
#
# COMPACT_ATOMS: atom_id res chain seq x y z
N THR A 1 -12.03 2.64 26.45
CA THR A 1 -10.95 2.28 25.50
C THR A 1 -11.40 1.05 24.73
N PRO A 2 -11.09 0.92 23.42
CA PRO A 2 -11.33 -0.34 22.71
C PRO A 2 -10.61 -1.46 23.47
N PRO A 3 -11.24 -2.62 23.68
CA PRO A 3 -10.73 -3.67 24.57
C PRO A 3 -9.40 -4.32 24.13
N ASP A 4 -8.88 -3.99 22.94
CA ASP A 4 -7.82 -4.78 22.28
C ASP A 4 -6.54 -4.00 21.95
N VAL A 5 -6.27 -2.85 22.57
CA VAL A 5 -4.98 -2.14 22.38
C VAL A 5 -4.06 -2.46 23.57
N PRO A 6 -3.07 -3.35 23.43
CA PRO A 6 -2.10 -3.59 24.49
C PRO A 6 -1.42 -2.28 24.90
N GLY A 7 -1.24 -2.05 26.21
CA GLY A 7 -0.56 -0.85 26.71
C GLY A 7 0.84 -0.65 26.14
N THR A 8 1.44 -1.69 25.55
CA THR A 8 2.71 -1.64 24.81
C THR A 8 2.66 -0.79 23.55
N LEU A 9 1.50 -0.63 22.89
CA LEU A 9 1.35 0.29 21.75
C LEU A 9 1.37 1.75 22.20
N LEU A 10 0.85 2.05 23.40
CA LEU A 10 0.83 3.40 23.96
C LEU A 10 2.18 3.82 24.56
N SER A 11 3.02 2.87 24.99
CA SER A 11 4.31 3.15 25.64
C SER A 11 5.51 3.25 24.70
N SER A 12 5.33 3.04 23.39
CA SER A 12 6.44 2.85 22.43
C SER A 12 6.85 4.11 21.65
N PHE A 13 6.44 5.30 22.07
CA PHE A 13 6.75 6.58 21.38
C PHE A 13 8.22 7.06 21.51
N ARG A 14 9.19 6.21 21.17
CA ARG A 14 10.55 6.65 20.84
C ARG A 14 10.69 6.76 19.32
N GLY A 15 10.11 7.83 18.76
CA GLY A 15 10.39 8.39 17.43
C GLY A 15 10.25 7.46 16.20
N GLY A 16 9.32 7.77 15.30
CA GLY A 16 9.13 7.06 14.02
C GLY A 16 7.65 6.92 13.65
N ALA A 17 7.37 6.44 12.43
CA ALA A 17 6.01 6.05 12.04
C ALA A 17 5.74 4.60 12.47
N ASP A 18 4.49 4.24 12.76
CA ASP A 18 4.15 2.83 13.04
C ASP A 18 4.13 1.97 11.77
N ILE A 19 3.64 2.56 10.68
CA ILE A 19 3.49 1.93 9.37
C ILE A 19 3.96 2.93 8.31
N TYR A 20 4.84 2.49 7.42
CA TYR A 20 5.15 3.18 6.17
C TYR A 20 4.39 2.55 5.02
N VAL A 21 3.74 3.38 4.21
CA VAL A 21 3.01 2.98 3.03
C VAL A 21 3.63 3.70 1.84
N ILE A 22 4.25 2.94 0.93
CA ILE A 22 4.97 3.49 -0.21
C ILE A 22 4.27 3.03 -1.49
N GLY A 23 3.58 3.96 -2.14
CA GLY A 23 2.97 3.75 -3.46
C GLY A 23 3.85 4.35 -4.55
N THR A 24 4.20 3.59 -5.58
CA THR A 24 4.97 4.09 -6.72
C THR A 24 4.29 3.76 -8.05
N GLN A 25 4.56 4.59 -9.07
CA GLN A 25 4.14 4.41 -10.45
C GLN A 25 5.36 4.64 -11.36
N GLU A 26 5.39 3.97 -12.53
CA GLU A 26 6.44 4.15 -13.55
C GLU A 26 7.87 3.93 -13.03
N SER A 27 8.02 3.10 -11.99
CA SER A 27 9.32 2.80 -11.40
C SER A 27 10.05 1.75 -12.24
N CYS A 28 10.96 2.20 -13.10
CA CYS A 28 11.73 1.35 -14.02
C CYS A 28 12.66 0.33 -13.33
N LEU A 29 13.05 0.58 -12.07
CA LEU A 29 13.97 -0.24 -11.27
C LEU A 29 13.32 -0.71 -9.97
N GLN A 30 12.09 -1.23 -10.06
CA GLN A 30 11.30 -1.62 -8.89
C GLN A 30 12.07 -2.53 -7.92
N ALA A 31 12.76 -3.55 -8.42
CA ALA A 31 13.52 -4.48 -7.58
C ALA A 31 14.68 -3.79 -6.82
N GLU A 32 15.39 -2.88 -7.47
CA GLU A 32 16.48 -2.12 -6.84
C GLU A 32 15.94 -1.14 -5.80
N TRP A 33 14.83 -0.47 -6.11
CA TRP A 33 14.14 0.41 -5.18
C TRP A 33 13.64 -0.33 -3.93
N GLU A 34 13.02 -1.50 -4.11
CA GLU A 34 12.59 -2.37 -3.02
C GLU A 34 13.78 -2.84 -2.16
N ALA A 35 14.91 -3.19 -2.78
CA ALA A 35 16.12 -3.58 -2.07
C ALA A 35 16.71 -2.41 -1.26
N LEU A 36 16.72 -1.20 -1.82
CA LEU A 36 17.16 0.02 -1.12
C LEU A 36 16.27 0.34 0.08
N LEU A 37 14.94 0.28 -0.09
CA LEU A 37 13.98 0.47 0.99
C LEU A 37 14.14 -0.59 2.08
N ALA A 38 14.24 -1.87 1.71
CA ALA A 38 14.45 -2.94 2.65
C ALA A 38 15.74 -2.72 3.46
N ARG A 39 16.85 -2.35 2.81
CA ARG A 39 18.10 -2.02 3.48
C ARG A 39 17.95 -0.85 4.44
N HIS A 40 17.34 0.25 3.99
CA HIS A 40 17.18 1.46 4.81
C HIS A 40 16.27 1.24 6.03
N LEU A 41 15.20 0.46 5.88
CA LEU A 41 14.17 0.28 6.91
C LEU A 41 14.41 -0.92 7.84
N SER A 42 15.24 -1.90 7.43
CA SER A 42 15.44 -3.19 8.12
C SER A 42 15.84 -3.11 9.61
N GLY A 43 16.39 -1.98 10.06
CA GLY A 43 16.76 -1.78 11.47
C GLY A 43 15.55 -1.89 12.40
N ALA A 44 14.47 -1.16 12.10
CA ALA A 44 13.30 -1.04 12.96
C ALA A 44 12.01 -1.56 12.34
N TYR A 45 11.98 -1.81 11.03
CA TYR A 45 10.78 -2.15 10.28
C TYR A 45 10.91 -3.48 9.53
N VAL A 46 9.76 -4.08 9.22
CA VAL A 46 9.65 -5.28 8.37
C VAL A 46 8.62 -5.02 7.28
N LYS A 47 8.83 -5.58 6.08
CA LYS A 47 7.82 -5.55 5.01
C LYS A 47 6.70 -6.51 5.40
N VAL A 48 5.46 -6.02 5.45
CA VAL A 48 4.28 -6.79 5.89
C VAL A 48 3.32 -7.09 4.75
N ALA A 49 3.34 -6.29 3.69
CA ALA A 49 2.56 -6.53 2.49
C ALA A 49 3.22 -5.87 1.28
N GLN A 50 2.92 -6.42 0.11
CA GLN A 50 3.25 -5.84 -1.18
C GLN A 50 2.19 -6.26 -2.19
N GLU A 51 1.82 -5.35 -3.07
CA GLU A 51 1.02 -5.66 -4.25
C GLU A 51 1.54 -4.86 -5.44
N SER A 52 1.53 -5.47 -6.63
CA SER A 52 2.04 -4.85 -7.85
C SER A 52 1.13 -5.14 -9.05
N LEU A 53 0.93 -4.13 -9.89
CA LEU A 53 0.25 -4.22 -11.18
C LEU A 53 1.13 -3.52 -12.21
N MET A 54 1.91 -4.31 -12.96
CA MET A 54 2.99 -3.81 -13.81
C MET A 54 3.90 -2.83 -13.06
N SER A 55 3.93 -1.54 -13.43
CA SER A 55 4.77 -0.51 -12.80
C SER A 55 4.09 0.23 -11.64
N ILE A 56 2.88 -0.18 -11.25
CA ILE A 56 2.15 0.34 -10.09
C ILE A 56 2.44 -0.59 -8.90
N CYS A 57 3.03 -0.07 -7.83
CA CYS A 57 3.39 -0.88 -6.67
C CYS A 57 2.92 -0.22 -5.37
N LEU A 58 2.46 -1.03 -4.42
CA LEU A 58 2.22 -0.65 -3.04
C LEU A 58 3.04 -1.54 -2.11
N LEU A 59 3.92 -0.92 -1.34
CA LEU A 59 4.72 -1.55 -0.29
C LEU A 59 4.21 -1.09 1.07
N VAL A 60 4.03 -2.01 2.00
CA VAL A 60 3.69 -1.70 3.39
C VAL A 60 4.77 -2.26 4.30
N TYR A 61 5.38 -1.36 5.08
CA TYR A 61 6.32 -1.71 6.13
C TYR A 61 5.72 -1.34 7.47
N ALA A 62 5.88 -2.21 8.47
CA ALA A 62 5.46 -1.91 9.84
C ALA A 62 6.65 -1.98 10.78
N HIS A 63 6.63 -1.14 11.82
CA HIS A 63 7.60 -1.22 12.90
C HIS A 63 7.57 -2.62 13.50
N LYS A 64 8.72 -3.16 13.90
CA LYS A 64 8.84 -4.54 14.43
C LYS A 64 7.98 -4.81 15.65
N GLN A 65 7.66 -3.77 16.43
CA GLN A 65 6.75 -3.87 17.58
C GLN A 65 5.27 -3.86 17.16
N VAL A 66 4.94 -3.28 16.01
CA VAL A 66 3.57 -3.16 15.48
C VAL A 66 3.21 -4.38 14.63
N ALA A 67 4.17 -4.92 13.86
CA ALA A 67 3.95 -6.02 12.92
C ALA A 67 3.25 -7.25 13.53
N PRO A 68 3.54 -7.71 14.76
CA PRO A 68 2.86 -8.85 15.37
C PRO A 68 1.36 -8.61 15.66
N HIS A 69 0.92 -7.35 15.70
CA HIS A 69 -0.46 -6.97 15.95
C HIS A 69 -1.29 -6.81 14.67
N LEU A 70 -0.66 -6.91 13.50
CA LEU A 70 -1.36 -6.89 12.23
C LEU A 70 -2.06 -8.23 11.97
N ARG A 71 -3.31 -8.15 11.54
CA ARG A 71 -4.13 -9.31 11.17
C ARG A 71 -4.84 -9.07 9.84
N ASP A 72 -5.36 -10.14 9.24
CA ASP A 72 -6.19 -10.08 8.03
C ASP A 72 -5.60 -9.21 6.91
N VAL A 73 -4.30 -9.39 6.65
CA VAL A 73 -3.61 -8.71 5.55
C VAL A 73 -4.10 -9.30 4.23
N ARG A 74 -4.68 -8.47 3.37
CA ARG A 74 -5.19 -8.83 2.05
C ARG A 74 -4.65 -7.85 1.02
N ALA A 75 -4.44 -8.32 -0.19
CA ALA A 75 -3.99 -7.51 -1.31
C ALA A 75 -4.86 -7.73 -2.54
N SER A 76 -4.98 -6.72 -3.40
CA SER A 76 -5.75 -6.79 -4.63
C SER A 76 -5.25 -5.78 -5.66
N ALA A 77 -5.47 -6.08 -6.94
CA ALA A 77 -5.07 -5.26 -8.07
C ALA A 77 -6.21 -5.19 -9.11
N VAL A 78 -6.42 -4.00 -9.70
CA VAL A 78 -7.44 -3.76 -10.71
C VAL A 78 -6.83 -3.05 -11.93
N ALA A 79 -6.79 -3.73 -13.07
CA ALA A 79 -6.34 -3.17 -14.35
C ALA A 79 -7.41 -2.25 -14.98
N CYS A 80 -6.95 -1.09 -15.45
CA CYS A 80 -7.74 -0.06 -16.12
C CYS A 80 -7.11 0.41 -17.45
N GLY A 81 -6.02 -0.21 -17.89
CA GLY A 81 -5.36 0.12 -19.16
C GLY A 81 -6.16 -0.31 -20.39
N VAL A 82 -5.47 -0.53 -21.51
CA VAL A 82 -6.12 -0.93 -22.78
C VAL A 82 -7.04 -2.13 -22.55
N GLY A 83 -8.30 -2.02 -22.97
CA GLY A 83 -9.31 -3.06 -22.78
C GLY A 83 -9.65 -3.41 -21.33
N ASN A 84 -9.22 -2.59 -20.35
CA ASN A 84 -9.30 -2.86 -18.91
C ASN A 84 -8.54 -4.12 -18.45
N VAL A 85 -7.52 -4.52 -19.21
CA VAL A 85 -6.71 -5.72 -18.94
C VAL A 85 -5.21 -5.42 -18.83
N ILE A 86 -4.72 -4.36 -19.46
CA ILE A 86 -3.31 -3.96 -19.32
C ILE A 86 -3.12 -3.20 -18.01
N GLY A 87 -2.12 -3.59 -17.22
CA GLY A 87 -1.83 -3.03 -15.89
C GLY A 87 -1.06 -1.72 -15.87
N ASN A 88 -0.86 -1.06 -17.02
CA ASN A 88 -0.16 0.24 -17.09
C ASN A 88 -1.01 1.40 -16.53
N LYS A 89 -2.30 1.16 -16.29
CA LYS A 89 -3.24 2.00 -15.57
C LYS A 89 -4.09 1.12 -14.66
N GLY A 90 -4.48 1.63 -13.51
CA GLY A 90 -5.22 0.85 -12.52
C GLY A 90 -4.91 1.25 -11.09
N GLY A 91 -5.27 0.36 -10.16
CA GLY A 91 -4.99 0.52 -8.74
C GLY A 91 -4.53 -0.79 -8.12
N VAL A 92 -3.69 -0.67 -7.09
CA VAL A 92 -3.37 -1.78 -6.19
C VAL A 92 -3.74 -1.36 -4.76
N ALA A 93 -4.17 -2.33 -3.98
CA ALA A 93 -4.66 -2.10 -2.63
C ALA A 93 -4.12 -3.15 -1.67
N VAL A 94 -3.89 -2.72 -0.42
CA VAL A 94 -3.63 -3.58 0.72
C VAL A 94 -4.63 -3.21 1.82
N SER A 95 -5.36 -4.20 2.33
CA SER A 95 -6.18 -4.07 3.53
C SER A 95 -5.51 -4.80 4.68
N LEU A 96 -5.53 -4.22 5.89
CA LEU A 96 -5.03 -4.85 7.11
C LEU A 96 -5.87 -4.46 8.33
N LEU A 97 -5.84 -5.29 9.37
CA LEU A 97 -6.43 -5.01 10.67
C LEU A 97 -5.32 -4.72 11.67
N ILE A 98 -5.43 -3.62 12.40
CA ILE A 98 -4.53 -3.27 13.50
C ILE A 98 -5.36 -2.83 14.70
N ALA A 99 -5.20 -3.51 15.84
CA ALA A 99 -5.86 -3.16 17.09
C ALA A 99 -7.38 -2.88 16.98
N GLY A 100 -8.09 -3.70 16.19
CA GLY A 100 -9.52 -3.57 15.93
C GLY A 100 -9.91 -2.58 14.83
N MET A 101 -8.96 -1.81 14.28
CA MET A 101 -9.18 -0.87 13.18
C MET A 101 -8.77 -1.47 11.82
N ARG A 102 -9.71 -1.44 10.87
CA ARG A 102 -9.48 -1.85 9.48
C ARG A 102 -8.91 -0.67 8.70
N LEU A 103 -7.75 -0.84 8.08
CA LEU A 103 -7.16 0.11 7.15
C LEU A 103 -7.21 -0.47 5.74
N LEU A 104 -7.63 0.36 4.77
CA LEU A 104 -7.53 0.08 3.34
C LEU A 104 -6.59 1.11 2.72
N LEU A 105 -5.48 0.64 2.17
CA LEU A 105 -4.42 1.43 1.59
C LEU A 105 -4.48 1.23 0.08
N VAL A 106 -4.62 2.31 -0.69
CA VAL A 106 -4.75 2.22 -2.15
C VAL A 106 -3.77 3.20 -2.79
N THR A 107 -3.08 2.74 -3.82
CA THR A 107 -2.36 3.61 -4.76
C THR A 107 -2.85 3.32 -6.17
N SER A 108 -2.84 4.33 -7.03
CA SER A 108 -3.38 4.21 -8.39
C SER A 108 -2.56 4.99 -9.39
N HIS A 109 -2.65 4.56 -10.64
CA HIS A 109 -2.12 5.24 -11.80
C HIS A 109 -3.25 5.36 -12.82
N LEU A 110 -3.92 6.52 -12.82
CA LEU A 110 -5.10 6.78 -13.64
C LEU A 110 -4.70 7.33 -15.03
N ALA A 111 -5.65 7.38 -15.96
CA ALA A 111 -5.41 7.92 -17.30
C ALA A 111 -4.72 9.30 -17.30
N ALA A 112 -3.62 9.39 -18.05
CA ALA A 112 -2.80 10.59 -18.22
C ALA A 112 -3.41 11.57 -19.23
N HIS A 113 -2.89 12.80 -19.29
CA HIS A 113 -3.30 13.97 -20.10
C HIS A 113 -4.61 14.64 -19.65
N ASP A 114 -4.69 15.95 -19.85
CA ASP A 114 -5.69 16.81 -19.24
C ASP A 114 -7.11 16.49 -19.72
N GLU A 115 -7.26 16.10 -21.00
CA GLU A 115 -8.55 15.86 -21.65
C GLU A 115 -9.29 14.62 -21.13
N PHE A 116 -8.60 13.72 -20.42
CA PHE A 116 -9.13 12.41 -20.03
C PHE A 116 -9.79 12.38 -18.64
N VAL A 117 -10.46 13.47 -18.24
CA VAL A 117 -11.18 13.55 -16.95
C VAL A 117 -12.21 12.42 -16.83
N GLU A 118 -13.05 12.22 -17.84
CA GLU A 118 -14.08 11.17 -17.82
C GLU A 118 -13.47 9.77 -17.70
N ARG A 119 -12.33 9.54 -18.36
CA ARG A 119 -11.61 8.28 -18.25
C ARG A 119 -11.04 8.07 -16.86
N ARG A 120 -10.44 9.09 -16.23
CA ARG A 120 -9.98 9.00 -14.83
C ARG A 120 -11.13 8.68 -13.87
N ASN A 121 -12.30 9.28 -14.07
CA ASN A 121 -13.49 9.00 -13.28
C ASN A 121 -13.96 7.54 -13.48
N ALA A 122 -13.90 7.02 -14.71
CA ALA A 122 -14.22 5.62 -15.00
C ALA A 122 -13.18 4.65 -14.41
N ASP A 123 -11.88 4.97 -14.48
CA ASP A 123 -10.82 4.19 -13.84
C ASP A 123 -11.05 4.13 -12.32
N TYR A 124 -11.35 5.27 -11.68
CA TYR A 124 -11.70 5.34 -10.26
C TYR A 124 -12.93 4.48 -9.92
N ALA A 125 -14.03 4.65 -10.65
CA ALA A 125 -15.26 3.90 -10.42
C ALA A 125 -15.05 2.39 -10.51
N ARG A 126 -14.17 1.94 -11.41
CA ARG A 126 -13.78 0.53 -11.54
C ARG A 126 -12.91 0.04 -10.38
N ILE A 127 -12.01 0.87 -9.86
CA ILE A 127 -11.13 0.52 -8.73
C ILE A 127 -11.92 0.38 -7.42
N VAL A 128 -12.99 1.17 -7.24
CA VAL A 128 -13.80 1.17 -6.01
C VAL A 128 -15.07 0.29 -6.08
N ALA A 129 -15.31 -0.37 -7.21
CA ALA A 129 -16.43 -1.29 -7.41
C ALA A 129 -16.25 -2.60 -6.63
#